data_AF-A0A6P0X9L6-F1
#
_entry.id   AF-A0A6P0X9L6-F1
#
_cell.length_a   1.000
_cell.length_b   1.000
_cell.length_c   1.000
_cell.angle_alpha   90.00
_cell.angle_beta   90.00
_cell.angle_gamma   90.00
#
_symmetry.space_group_name_H-M   'P 1'
#
loop_
_entity.id
_entity.type
_entity.pdbx_description
1 polymer ?
#
loop_
_entity_poly.entity_id
_entity_poly.type
_entity_poly.pdbx_seq_one_letter_code
_entity_poly.pdbx_strand_id
1 'polypeptide(L)' 'RGSSSDDVKRLQMILNEMGYSLVVDGIFGSNTEAAVKGFQKNMPLEVYGIVGPLTWYALMSIMIQD' A
#
# COMPACT_ATOMS: atom_id res chain seq x y z
N ARG A 1 -7.70 -13.73 12.80
CA ARG A 1 -6.55 -12.90 12.36
C ARG A 1 -6.01 -13.56 11.10
N GLY A 2 -6.25 -12.98 9.93
CA GLY A 2 -5.95 -13.59 8.63
C GLY A 2 -6.19 -12.57 7.51
N SER A 3 -7.36 -11.93 7.53
CA SER A 3 -7.71 -10.83 6.60
C SER A 3 -6.66 -9.71 6.61
N SER A 4 -6.25 -9.21 7.79
CA SER A 4 -5.26 -8.14 7.87
C SER A 4 -3.86 -8.55 7.37
N SER A 5 -3.46 -9.82 7.43
CA SER A 5 -2.12 -10.23 6.95
C SER A 5 -2.12 -10.42 5.44
N ASP A 6 -3.18 -11.02 4.89
CA ASP A 6 -3.34 -11.17 3.44
C ASP A 6 -3.53 -9.81 2.76
N ASP A 7 -4.25 -8.88 3.39
CA ASP A 7 -4.39 -7.50 2.91
C ASP A 7 -3.05 -6.76 2.92
N VAL A 8 -2.21 -6.98 3.94
CA VAL A 8 -0.85 -6.42 3.97
C VAL A 8 0.03 -7.02 2.89
N LYS A 9 -0.06 -8.33 2.62
CA LYS A 9 0.67 -8.96 1.50
C LYS A 9 0.24 -8.36 0.17
N ARG A 10 -1.07 -8.18 -0.04
CA ARG A 10 -1.59 -7.53 -1.25
C ARG A 10 -1.04 -6.13 -1.39
N LEU A 11 -1.09 -5.33 -0.34
CA LEU A 11 -0.51 -3.99 -0.33
C LEU A 11 0.98 -4.00 -0.69
N GLN A 12 1.76 -4.90 -0.08
CA GLN A 12 3.20 -5.03 -0.35
C GLN A 12 3.47 -5.41 -1.81
N MET A 13 2.68 -6.32 -2.41
CA MET A 13 2.78 -6.68 -3.82
C MET A 13 2.51 -5.48 -4.73
N ILE A 14 1.40 -4.77 -4.50
CA ILE A 14 1.02 -3.60 -5.31
C ILE A 14 2.08 -2.50 -5.23
N LEU A 15 2.58 -2.20 -4.03
CA LEU A 15 3.65 -1.22 -3.87
C LEU A 15 4.93 -1.67 -4.60
N ASN A 16 5.28 -2.95 -4.56
CA ASN A 16 6.43 -3.44 -5.33
C ASN A 16 6.25 -3.28 -6.84
N GLU A 17 5.04 -3.47 -7.37
CA GLU A 17 4.73 -3.19 -8.78
C GLU A 17 4.90 -1.70 -9.13
N MET A 18 4.67 -0.80 -8.16
CA MET A 18 4.92 0.64 -8.29
C MET A 18 6.40 1.04 -8.09
N GLY A 19 7.31 0.07 -7.99
CA GLY A 19 8.76 0.29 -7.89
C GLY A 19 9.33 0.37 -6.48
N TYR A 20 8.54 0.05 -5.44
CA TYR A 20 9.07 -0.13 -4.09
C TYR A 20 9.78 -1.50 -3.95
N SER A 21 10.54 -1.69 -2.87
CA SER A 21 11.32 -2.92 -2.62
C SER A 21 11.02 -3.48 -1.22
N LEU A 22 9.80 -3.98 -1.04
CA LEU A 22 9.28 -4.55 0.21
C LEU A 22 9.38 -6.07 0.20
N VAL A 23 9.59 -6.65 1.38
CA VAL A 23 9.35 -8.08 1.61
C VAL A 23 7.85 -8.32 1.70
N VAL A 24 7.33 -9.32 0.99
CA VAL A 24 5.90 -9.70 1.01
C VAL A 24 5.67 -10.72 2.13
N ASP A 25 5.76 -10.28 3.38
CA ASP A 25 5.61 -11.12 4.58
C ASP A 25 4.25 -11.00 5.26
N GLY A 26 3.42 -10.02 4.87
CA GLY A 26 2.14 -9.73 5.52
C GLY A 26 2.26 -9.02 6.86
N ILE A 27 3.42 -8.41 7.14
CA ILE A 27 3.69 -7.61 8.33
C ILE A 27 3.71 -6.13 7.94
N PHE A 28 2.83 -5.34 8.55
CA PHE A 28 2.84 -3.89 8.36
C PHE A 28 3.92 -3.27 9.24
N GLY A 29 5.17 -3.38 8.79
CA GLY A 29 6.34 -2.79 9.44
C GLY A 29 6.65 -1.37 8.95
N SER A 30 7.71 -0.78 9.50
CA SER A 30 8.17 0.58 9.15
C SER A 30 8.43 0.77 7.65
N ASN A 31 8.96 -0.25 6.97
CA ASN A 31 9.20 -0.19 5.53
C ASN A 31 7.90 -0.11 4.73
N THR A 32 6.89 -0.90 5.10
CA THR A 32 5.56 -0.86 4.48
C THR A 32 4.88 0.48 4.74
N GLU A 33 4.96 1.00 5.96
CA GLU A 33 4.44 2.33 6.30
C GLU A 33 5.11 3.45 5.48
N ALA A 34 6.43 3.41 5.33
CA ALA A 34 7.18 4.39 4.54
C ALA A 34 6.77 4.35 3.05
N ALA A 35 6.58 3.17 2.49
CA ALA A 35 6.10 3.02 1.11
C ALA A 35 4.65 3.51 0.94
N VAL A 36 3.76 3.24 1.89
CA VAL A 36 2.39 3.80 1.91
C VAL A 36 2.42 5.31 1.95
N LYS A 37 3.27 5.92 2.78
CA LYS A 37 3.43 7.39 2.85
C LYS A 37 4.01 7.96 1.56
N GLY A 38 4.97 7.28 0.94
CA GLY A 38 5.51 7.65 -0.37
C GLY A 38 4.43 7.64 -1.45
N PHE A 39 3.60 6.60 -1.47
CA PHE A 39 2.45 6.50 -2.35
C PHE A 39 1.44 7.63 -2.11
N GLN A 40 1.04 7.86 -0.86
CA GLN A 40 0.08 8.89 -0.47
C GLN A 40 0.56 10.31 -0.83
N LYS A 41 1.86 10.60 -0.76
CA LYS A 41 2.43 11.90 -1.16
C LYS A 41 2.22 12.22 -2.64
N ASN A 42 2.20 11.20 -3.49
CA ASN A 42 1.99 11.36 -4.93
C ASN A 42 0.49 11.37 -5.30
N MET A 43 -0.39 11.29 -4.30
CA MET A 43 -1.83 11.33 -4.44
C MET A 43 -2.41 12.56 -3.74
N PRO A 44 -3.60 13.03 -4.14
CA PRO A 44 -4.35 14.03 -3.37
C PRO A 44 -4.97 13.41 -2.10
N LEU A 45 -4.18 12.66 -1.32
CA LEU A 45 -4.59 11.98 -0.09
C LEU A 45 -3.84 12.54 1.12
N GLU A 46 -4.48 12.54 2.28
CA GLU A 46 -3.81 12.85 3.53
C GLU A 46 -2.79 11.75 3.90
N VAL A 47 -1.54 12.14 4.18
CA VAL A 47 -0.36 11.26 4.30
C VAL A 47 -0.22 10.71 5.73
N TYR A 48 -1.24 10.06 6.26
CA TYR A 48 -1.19 9.51 7.62
C TYR A 48 -0.50 8.13 7.72
N GLY A 49 -0.17 7.49 6.60
CA GLY A 49 0.40 6.13 6.60
C GLY A 49 -0.59 5.03 6.99
N ILE A 50 -1.87 5.37 7.13
CA ILE A 50 -2.95 4.45 7.44
C ILE A 50 -3.58 3.99 6.12
N VAL A 51 -3.71 2.67 5.96
CA VAL A 51 -4.35 2.08 4.78
C VAL A 51 -5.84 1.87 5.06
N GLY A 52 -6.61 2.92 4.81
CA GLY A 52 -8.08 2.87 4.85
C GLY A 52 -8.70 2.65 3.46
N PRO A 53 -10.05 2.64 3.36
CA PRO A 53 -10.76 2.45 2.10
C PRO A 53 -10.33 3.42 0.98
N LEU A 54 -10.01 4.67 1.31
CA LEU A 54 -9.53 5.66 0.34
C LEU A 54 -8.14 5.32 -0.23
N THR A 55 -7.24 4.78 0.60
CA THR A 55 -5.93 4.33 0.14
C THR A 55 -6.07 3.11 -0.77
N TRP A 56 -6.95 2.16 -0.44
CA TRP A 56 -7.28 1.03 -1.32
C TRP A 56 -7.89 1.47 -2.65
N TYR A 57 -8.82 2.43 -2.63
CA TYR A 57 -9.42 2.96 -3.85
C TYR A 57 -8.37 3.60 -4.77
N ALA A 58 -7.46 4.41 -4.22
CA ALA A 58 -6.38 5.02 -5.00
C ALA A 58 -5.41 3.97 -5.58
N LEU A 59 -5.05 2.94 -4.80
CA LEU A 59 -4.21 1.83 -5.27
C LEU A 59 -4.88 1.12 -6.46
N MET A 60 -6.15 0.74 -6.32
CA MET A 60 -6.90 0.06 -7.39
C MET A 60 -7.11 0.95 -8.61
N SER A 61 -7.33 2.26 -8.41
CA SER A 61 -7.52 3.20 -9.50
C SER A 61 -6.29 3.31 -10.41
N ILE A 62 -5.07 3.16 -9.89
CA ILE A 62 -3.87 3.12 -10.73
C ILE A 62 -3.77 1.79 -11.47
N MET A 63 -4.01 0.68 -10.78
CA MET A 63 -3.82 -0.66 -11.37
C MET A 63 -4.83 -1.01 -12.49
N ILE A 64 -5.94 -0.26 -12.59
CA ILE A 64 -6.97 -0.48 -13.62
C ILE A 64 -6.75 0.43 -14.85
N GLN A 65 -5.78 1.35 -14.81
CA GLN A 65 -5.53 2.31 -15.91
C GLN A 65 -4.53 1.80 -16.96
N ASP A 66 -3.97 0.60 -16.80
CA ASP A 66 -3.12 -0.11 -17.78
C ASP A 66 -3.90 -1.26 -18.46
#